data_AF-A0A517MGM2-F1
#
_entry.id   AF-A0A517MGM2-F1
#
_cell.length_a   1.000
_cell.length_b   1.000
_cell.length_c   1.000
_cell.angle_alpha   90.00
_cell.angle_beta   90.00
_cell.angle_gamma   90.00
#
_symmetry.space_group_name_H-M   'P 1'
#
loop_
_entity.id
_entity.type
_entity.pdbx_description
1 polymer ?
#
loop_
_entity_poly.entity_id
_entity_poly.type
_entity_poly.pdbx_seq_one_letter_code
_entity_poly.pdbx_strand_id
1 'polypeptide(L)'
;MPRYLFPLQEDRSVERIFEFGLCLLLMIGMGAKPGLTADDPSKIRVEGTSDTAEASKNAQIRKVHKQTDGVVVVEAEDFSDADRQEHRKWYLTTTDITPDVQPDPDENHSKGAGGNAYLEILPDTRVTHADPLVKGVSFSNQGGQCSVLSYPIQFEEPGRYFVWVRMCCTGSEDNGLHVGIDGEWPESGARMQFTGHHGEWQWDSRQRTAKVHTGVLGQIWLDIETPGLHTVMFSMREDGFEFDRFMLTKEPNAMKSKNGSLGPPASPYK
;
A
#
# COMPACT_ATOMS: atom_id res chain seq x y z
N MET A 1 -9.07 39.56 -25.97
CA MET A 1 -10.05 40.28 -25.11
C MET A 1 -11.42 39.76 -25.49
N PRO A 2 -12.33 39.41 -24.56
CA PRO A 2 -12.41 39.89 -23.18
C PRO A 2 -11.91 38.88 -22.13
N ARG A 3 -11.50 39.44 -20.99
CA ARG A 3 -11.07 38.78 -19.77
C ARG A 3 -12.30 38.61 -18.87
N TYR A 4 -12.44 37.46 -18.22
CA TYR A 4 -13.28 37.33 -17.03
C TYR A 4 -12.36 37.07 -15.83
N LEU A 5 -12.26 38.09 -14.97
CA LEU A 5 -11.67 37.99 -13.63
C LEU A 5 -12.71 37.36 -12.70
N PHE A 6 -12.32 36.35 -11.93
CA PHE A 6 -13.02 35.95 -10.71
C PHE A 6 -12.19 36.44 -9.51
N PRO A 7 -12.80 37.05 -8.48
CA PRO A 7 -12.09 37.49 -7.30
C PRO A 7 -11.82 36.34 -6.33
N LEU A 8 -10.64 36.40 -5.70
CA LEU A 8 -10.22 35.61 -4.55
C LEU A 8 -11.08 35.98 -3.34
N GLN A 9 -11.60 34.97 -2.63
CA GLN A 9 -12.23 35.15 -1.33
C GLN A 9 -11.29 34.61 -0.25
N GLU A 10 -10.71 35.51 0.52
CA GLU A 10 -10.01 35.22 1.78
C GLU A 10 -11.04 34.79 2.83
N ASP A 11 -10.79 33.68 3.53
CA ASP A 11 -11.49 33.36 4.77
C ASP A 11 -10.48 33.32 5.91
N ARG A 12 -10.66 34.26 6.84
CA ARG A 12 -9.99 34.33 8.14
C ARG A 12 -11.06 34.20 9.22
N SER A 13 -11.02 33.12 9.99
CA SER A 13 -11.64 33.03 11.32
C SER A 13 -10.81 32.05 12.17
N VAL A 14 -9.85 32.55 12.95
CA VAL A 14 -9.93 32.99 14.35
C VAL A 14 -10.18 31.84 15.34
N GLU A 15 -9.12 31.57 16.09
CA GLU A 15 -8.95 30.75 17.28
C GLU A 15 -10.12 30.80 18.28
N ARG A 16 -10.37 29.66 18.96
CA ARG A 16 -10.92 29.70 20.32
C ARG A 16 -10.46 28.50 21.15
N ILE A 17 -9.51 28.80 22.03
CA ILE A 17 -9.09 28.04 23.21
C ILE A 17 -10.23 28.10 24.25
N PHE A 18 -10.53 26.98 24.91
CA PHE A 18 -11.18 26.99 26.23
C PHE A 18 -10.67 25.79 27.05
N GLU A 19 -9.68 26.04 27.91
CA GLU A 19 -9.55 25.35 29.19
C GLU A 19 -10.38 26.10 30.24
N PHE A 20 -10.96 25.39 31.21
CA PHE A 20 -10.92 25.65 32.66
C PHE A 20 -11.93 24.77 33.40
N GLY A 21 -11.52 24.18 34.53
CA GLY A 21 -12.47 23.81 35.59
C GLY A 21 -12.18 22.57 36.42
N LEU A 22 -11.07 22.54 37.17
CA LEU A 22 -10.91 21.67 38.33
C LEU A 22 -11.54 22.36 39.56
N CYS A 23 -12.45 21.70 40.27
CA CYS A 23 -12.79 22.04 41.67
C CYS A 23 -13.23 20.80 42.46
N LEU A 24 -12.70 20.69 43.67
CA LEU A 24 -12.71 19.55 44.58
C LEU A 24 -13.51 19.89 45.86
N LEU A 25 -14.15 18.85 46.43
CA LEU A 25 -14.47 18.61 47.86
C LEU A 25 -15.66 19.34 48.54
N LEU A 26 -16.66 18.58 49.08
CA LEU A 26 -16.71 18.08 50.48
C LEU A 26 -17.99 17.26 50.84
N MET A 27 -17.77 16.01 51.25
CA MET A 27 -18.35 15.15 52.33
C MET A 27 -19.67 15.49 53.07
N ILE A 28 -20.56 14.49 53.27
CA ILE A 28 -21.15 13.96 54.56
C ILE A 28 -21.61 12.49 54.28
N GLY A 29 -21.07 11.42 54.89
CA GLY A 29 -21.55 10.69 56.11
C GLY A 29 -22.80 9.82 55.83
N MET A 30 -22.99 8.54 56.21
CA MET A 30 -22.49 7.64 57.25
C MET A 30 -22.90 6.18 56.87
N GLY A 31 -22.21 5.16 57.39
CA GLY A 31 -22.74 3.78 57.47
C GLY A 31 -21.68 2.68 57.41
N ALA A 32 -21.31 2.11 58.56
CA ALA A 32 -20.27 1.08 58.68
C ALA A 32 -20.84 -0.32 59.00
N LYS A 33 -20.31 -1.33 58.26
CA LYS A 33 -19.92 -2.72 58.64
C LYS A 33 -20.97 -3.77 59.07
N PRO A 34 -20.65 -5.08 59.12
CA PRO A 34 -19.60 -5.89 58.43
C PRO A 34 -20.11 -7.25 57.87
N GLY A 35 -19.26 -7.99 57.13
CA GLY A 35 -19.50 -9.42 56.87
C GLY A 35 -18.48 -10.06 55.92
N LEU A 36 -17.36 -10.56 56.44
CA LEU A 36 -16.53 -11.58 55.79
C LEU A 36 -17.22 -12.95 55.93
N THR A 37 -17.33 -13.71 54.84
CA THR A 37 -17.38 -15.18 54.91
C THR A 37 -16.61 -15.81 53.75
N ALA A 38 -15.55 -16.51 54.15
CA ALA A 38 -14.89 -17.70 53.61
C ALA A 38 -15.07 -18.14 52.14
N ASP A 39 -13.92 -18.48 51.56
CA ASP A 39 -13.67 -19.18 50.31
C ASP A 39 -14.39 -20.55 50.20
N ASP A 40 -14.93 -20.83 49.01
CA ASP A 40 -15.32 -22.17 48.54
C ASP A 40 -14.22 -22.71 47.60
N PRO A 41 -13.48 -23.77 47.97
CA PRO A 41 -12.34 -24.26 47.19
C PRO A 41 -12.72 -25.22 46.05
N SER A 42 -13.98 -25.25 45.56
CA SER A 42 -14.43 -26.26 44.58
C SER A 42 -14.63 -25.80 43.13
N LYS A 43 -14.09 -24.66 42.70
CA LYS A 43 -14.10 -24.23 41.29
C LYS A 43 -12.70 -24.08 40.71
N ILE A 44 -12.04 -25.20 40.42
CA ILE A 44 -10.93 -25.23 39.46
C ILE A 44 -11.55 -25.20 38.06
N ARG A 45 -11.70 -24.01 37.49
CA ARG A 45 -11.92 -23.84 36.05
C ARG A 45 -10.55 -23.94 35.39
N VAL A 46 -10.34 -25.01 34.62
CA VAL A 46 -9.22 -25.16 33.70
C VAL A 46 -9.41 -24.11 32.61
N GLU A 47 -8.70 -22.99 32.70
CA GLU A 47 -8.49 -22.11 31.54
C GLU A 47 -7.32 -22.69 30.75
N GLY A 48 -7.69 -23.49 29.75
CA GLY A 48 -6.79 -23.98 28.73
C GLY A 48 -6.35 -22.81 27.85
N THR A 49 -5.04 -22.62 27.81
CA THR A 49 -4.24 -22.26 26.64
C THR A 49 -5.03 -22.11 25.32
N SER A 50 -5.59 -20.93 25.05
CA SER A 50 -6.14 -20.57 23.74
C SER A 50 -5.33 -19.49 23.01
N ASP A 51 -4.59 -18.66 23.73
CA ASP A 51 -4.02 -17.43 23.13
C ASP A 51 -2.71 -17.64 22.37
N THR A 52 -2.08 -18.81 22.45
CA THR A 52 -0.84 -19.12 21.73
C THR A 52 -1.07 -19.97 20.48
N ALA A 53 -2.26 -20.55 20.29
CA ALA A 53 -2.57 -21.43 19.17
C ALA A 53 -3.12 -20.66 17.94
N GLU A 54 -3.71 -19.48 18.13
CA GLU A 54 -4.24 -18.65 17.04
C GLU A 54 -3.16 -17.80 16.35
N ALA A 55 -2.13 -17.37 17.09
CA ALA A 55 -0.99 -16.64 16.53
C ALA A 55 -0.08 -17.50 15.61
N SER A 56 -0.29 -18.83 15.58
CA SER A 56 0.55 -19.76 14.81
C SER A 56 -0.06 -20.18 13.46
N LYS A 57 -1.17 -19.60 13.01
CA LYS A 57 -1.85 -20.02 11.77
C LYS A 57 -1.50 -19.25 10.50
N ASN A 58 -0.63 -18.24 10.55
CA ASN A 58 -0.18 -17.55 9.34
C ASN A 58 1.20 -16.89 9.50
N ALA A 59 2.17 -17.63 10.05
CA ALA A 59 3.57 -17.23 9.88
C ALA A 59 3.98 -17.53 8.44
N GLN A 60 3.53 -16.71 7.48
CA GLN A 60 4.27 -16.56 6.24
C GLN A 60 5.71 -16.26 6.64
N ILE A 61 6.65 -17.09 6.19
CA ILE A 61 8.06 -16.84 6.45
C ILE A 61 8.34 -15.47 5.86
N ARG A 62 8.67 -14.50 6.72
CA ARG A 62 8.97 -13.13 6.31
C ARG A 62 10.21 -13.15 5.41
N LYS A 63 10.00 -13.20 4.10
CA LYS A 63 11.07 -13.09 3.10
C LYS A 63 11.70 -11.71 3.23
N VAL A 64 13.00 -11.64 3.48
CA VAL A 64 13.75 -10.39 3.43
C VAL A 64 14.59 -10.39 2.16
N HIS A 65 14.16 -9.64 1.16
CA HIS A 65 14.88 -9.49 -0.11
C HIS A 65 16.18 -8.75 0.12
N LYS A 66 17.20 -9.07 -0.68
CA LYS A 66 18.53 -8.47 -0.57
C LYS A 66 18.88 -7.73 -1.84
N GLN A 67 19.44 -6.55 -1.66
CA GLN A 67 20.12 -5.86 -2.73
C GLN A 67 21.29 -6.70 -3.27
N THR A 68 21.49 -6.65 -4.58
CA THR A 68 22.69 -7.17 -5.24
C THR A 68 23.07 -6.23 -6.37
N ASP A 69 24.33 -5.80 -6.42
CA ASP A 69 24.87 -4.91 -7.47
C ASP A 69 24.04 -3.63 -7.68
N GLY A 70 23.61 -2.98 -6.60
CA GLY A 70 22.82 -1.75 -6.67
C GLY A 70 21.37 -1.93 -7.14
N VAL A 71 20.88 -3.16 -7.25
CA VAL A 71 19.53 -3.49 -7.74
C VAL A 71 18.78 -4.39 -6.75
N VAL A 72 17.47 -4.18 -6.66
CA VAL A 72 16.52 -5.09 -5.99
C VAL A 72 15.36 -5.36 -6.95
N VAL A 73 14.99 -6.61 -7.18
CA VAL A 73 13.79 -7.00 -7.95
C VAL A 73 12.95 -7.95 -7.10
N VAL A 74 11.65 -7.68 -7.00
CA VAL A 74 10.73 -8.40 -6.11
C VAL A 74 9.45 -8.73 -6.86
N GLU A 75 8.99 -9.97 -6.74
CA GLU A 75 7.64 -10.40 -7.16
C GLU A 75 6.60 -9.77 -6.23
N ALA A 76 5.50 -9.26 -6.75
CA ALA A 76 4.52 -8.53 -5.96
C ALA A 76 3.90 -9.41 -4.86
N GLU A 77 3.68 -10.70 -5.14
CA GLU A 77 3.14 -11.67 -4.18
C GLU A 77 4.09 -12.01 -3.02
N ASP A 78 5.37 -11.59 -3.07
CA ASP A 78 6.35 -11.79 -2.01
C ASP A 78 6.29 -10.73 -0.88
N PHE A 79 5.13 -10.08 -0.70
CA PHE A 79 4.91 -9.14 0.41
C PHE A 79 4.93 -9.85 1.77
N SER A 80 5.40 -9.13 2.80
CA SER A 80 5.46 -9.66 4.17
C SER A 80 4.24 -9.33 5.02
N ASP A 81 3.55 -8.24 4.70
CA ASP A 81 2.39 -7.76 5.43
C ASP A 81 1.51 -6.93 4.48
N ALA A 82 0.21 -6.93 4.76
CA ALA A 82 -0.76 -6.16 4.01
C ALA A 82 -1.83 -5.58 4.95
N ASP A 83 -1.93 -4.25 5.03
CA ASP A 83 -2.81 -3.54 5.95
C ASP A 83 -3.76 -2.57 5.21
N ARG A 84 -4.63 -1.87 5.97
CA ARG A 84 -5.57 -0.85 5.45
C ARG A 84 -6.45 -1.35 4.30
N GLN A 85 -6.80 -2.63 4.35
CA GLN A 85 -7.57 -3.33 3.33
C GLN A 85 -9.09 -3.35 3.62
N GLU A 86 -9.65 -2.23 4.10
CA GLU A 86 -11.06 -2.16 4.52
C GLU A 86 -12.02 -2.27 3.33
N HIS A 87 -11.83 -1.41 2.32
CA HIS A 87 -12.71 -1.34 1.15
C HIS A 87 -12.17 -2.08 -0.06
N ARG A 88 -10.86 -2.19 -0.16
CA ARG A 88 -10.14 -2.82 -1.26
C ARG A 88 -9.07 -3.72 -0.70
N LYS A 89 -8.85 -4.86 -1.31
CA LYS A 89 -7.82 -5.80 -0.88
C LYS A 89 -7.02 -6.30 -2.06
N TRP A 90 -5.76 -6.61 -1.80
CA TRP A 90 -4.90 -7.34 -2.70
C TRP A 90 -5.28 -8.83 -2.67
N TYR A 91 -5.61 -9.37 -3.82
CA TYR A 91 -5.86 -10.79 -4.01
C TYR A 91 -4.79 -11.38 -4.91
N LEU A 92 -4.35 -12.59 -4.57
CA LEU A 92 -3.43 -13.35 -5.40
C LEU A 92 -4.19 -14.03 -6.54
N THR A 93 -3.73 -13.78 -7.76
CA THR A 93 -4.19 -14.45 -8.97
C THR A 93 -3.05 -15.27 -9.55
N THR A 94 -3.31 -16.54 -9.86
CA THR A 94 -2.35 -17.48 -10.47
C THR A 94 -3.00 -18.21 -11.65
N THR A 95 -2.26 -19.07 -12.34
CA THR A 95 -2.83 -19.93 -13.41
C THR A 95 -3.95 -20.84 -12.95
N ASP A 96 -3.99 -21.19 -11.65
CA ASP A 96 -4.95 -22.12 -11.06
C ASP A 96 -5.96 -21.42 -10.15
N ILE A 97 -5.74 -20.14 -9.83
CA ILE A 97 -6.53 -19.37 -8.87
C ILE A 97 -6.92 -18.04 -9.50
N THR A 98 -8.22 -17.83 -9.70
CA THR A 98 -8.81 -16.51 -9.92
C THR A 98 -9.69 -16.17 -8.72
N PRO A 99 -9.51 -15.02 -8.05
CA PRO A 99 -10.39 -14.58 -6.97
C PRO A 99 -11.84 -14.47 -7.43
N ASP A 100 -12.79 -15.01 -6.65
CA ASP A 100 -14.23 -14.82 -6.89
C ASP A 100 -14.71 -13.57 -6.14
N VAL A 101 -14.18 -12.41 -6.52
CA VAL A 101 -14.53 -11.10 -5.96
C VAL A 101 -15.14 -10.26 -7.07
N GLN A 102 -16.27 -9.60 -6.79
CA GLN A 102 -17.01 -8.82 -7.78
C GLN A 102 -17.34 -7.42 -7.24
N PRO A 103 -17.43 -6.40 -8.10
CA PRO A 103 -17.11 -6.43 -9.53
C PRO A 103 -15.62 -6.65 -9.82
N ASP A 104 -15.37 -7.38 -10.90
CA ASP A 104 -14.07 -7.61 -11.54
C ASP A 104 -14.37 -7.99 -13.01
N PRO A 105 -14.20 -7.06 -13.97
CA PRO A 105 -14.50 -7.31 -15.38
C PRO A 105 -13.34 -7.99 -16.13
N ASP A 106 -12.19 -8.15 -15.49
CA ASP A 106 -10.94 -8.49 -16.17
C ASP A 106 -10.75 -10.00 -16.30
N GLU A 107 -9.96 -10.39 -17.30
CA GLU A 107 -9.56 -11.79 -17.44
C GLU A 107 -8.31 -12.08 -16.60
N ASN A 108 -8.07 -13.35 -16.29
CA ASN A 108 -6.87 -13.74 -15.54
C ASN A 108 -5.61 -13.59 -16.42
N HIS A 109 -4.72 -12.66 -16.06
CA HIS A 109 -3.49 -12.35 -16.79
C HIS A 109 -2.23 -13.12 -16.31
N SER A 110 -2.38 -14.12 -15.43
CA SER A 110 -1.27 -14.81 -14.74
C SER A 110 -0.22 -15.40 -15.67
N LYS A 111 -0.59 -15.95 -16.83
CA LYS A 111 0.35 -16.62 -17.76
C LYS A 111 1.46 -15.70 -18.29
N GLY A 112 1.26 -14.38 -18.26
CA GLY A 112 2.25 -13.39 -18.69
C GLY A 112 3.03 -12.73 -17.53
N ALA A 113 2.63 -13.02 -16.29
CA ALA A 113 3.22 -12.49 -15.07
C ALA A 113 4.48 -13.30 -14.68
N GLY A 114 5.35 -12.69 -13.87
CA GLY A 114 6.43 -13.39 -13.19
C GLY A 114 5.88 -14.51 -12.31
N GLY A 115 6.58 -15.65 -12.29
CA GLY A 115 6.11 -16.82 -11.52
C GLY A 115 4.76 -17.43 -11.95
N ASN A 116 4.12 -16.88 -12.99
CA ASN A 116 2.70 -17.06 -13.29
C ASN A 116 1.74 -16.62 -12.16
N ALA A 117 2.06 -15.54 -11.47
CA ALA A 117 1.26 -14.98 -10.40
C ALA A 117 1.33 -13.45 -10.38
N TYR A 118 0.27 -12.81 -9.88
CA TYR A 118 0.23 -11.36 -9.65
C TYR A 118 -0.76 -11.04 -8.53
N LEU A 119 -0.71 -9.79 -8.06
CA LEU A 119 -1.69 -9.27 -7.12
C LEU A 119 -2.64 -8.30 -7.81
N GLU A 120 -3.91 -8.33 -7.44
CA GLU A 120 -4.93 -7.43 -7.96
C GLU A 120 -5.71 -6.77 -6.84
N ILE A 121 -6.01 -5.48 -6.98
CA ILE A 121 -6.78 -4.71 -5.99
C ILE A 121 -8.28 -4.84 -6.29
N LEU A 122 -8.98 -5.70 -5.55
CA LEU A 122 -10.40 -5.96 -5.75
C LEU A 122 -11.26 -5.50 -4.55
N PRO A 123 -12.57 -5.26 -4.77
CA PRO A 123 -13.27 -5.24 -6.07
C PRO A 123 -12.88 -4.06 -6.97
N ASP A 124 -12.85 -4.26 -8.29
CA ASP A 124 -12.72 -3.18 -9.27
C ASP A 124 -14.08 -2.55 -9.56
N THR A 125 -14.34 -1.43 -8.89
CA THR A 125 -15.61 -0.70 -9.06
C THR A 125 -15.49 0.50 -9.99
N ARG A 126 -14.28 0.81 -10.47
CA ARG A 126 -14.01 2.00 -11.29
C ARG A 126 -13.19 1.61 -12.51
N VAL A 127 -13.81 0.83 -13.36
CA VAL A 127 -13.25 0.36 -14.63
C VAL A 127 -13.03 1.52 -15.62
N THR A 128 -13.93 2.51 -15.63
CA THR A 128 -13.95 3.59 -16.61
C THR A 128 -14.19 4.97 -15.99
N HIS A 129 -13.93 6.03 -16.77
CA HIS A 129 -14.20 7.41 -16.36
C HIS A 129 -15.69 7.70 -16.07
N ALA A 130 -16.60 6.85 -16.56
CA ALA A 130 -18.03 6.97 -16.28
C ALA A 130 -18.41 6.43 -14.90
N ASP A 131 -17.56 5.57 -14.32
CA ASP A 131 -17.80 4.96 -13.03
C ASP A 131 -17.51 5.93 -11.88
N PRO A 132 -18.22 5.82 -10.74
CA PRO A 132 -18.05 6.72 -9.62
C PRO A 132 -16.63 6.71 -9.05
N LEU A 133 -16.00 7.89 -8.98
CA LEU A 133 -14.78 8.11 -8.22
C LEU A 133 -15.14 8.35 -6.75
N VAL A 134 -14.88 7.36 -5.89
CA VAL A 134 -15.14 7.43 -4.46
C VAL A 134 -13.81 7.43 -3.71
N LYS A 135 -13.47 8.59 -3.13
CA LYS A 135 -12.21 8.77 -2.40
C LYS A 135 -12.14 7.86 -1.17
N GLY A 136 -11.02 7.18 -0.99
CA GLY A 136 -10.80 6.19 0.07
C GLY A 136 -11.41 4.81 -0.21
N VAL A 137 -12.11 4.66 -1.34
CA VAL A 137 -12.78 3.41 -1.73
C VAL A 137 -12.24 2.92 -3.08
N SER A 138 -12.59 3.56 -4.19
CA SER A 138 -12.03 3.24 -5.53
C SER A 138 -10.78 4.05 -5.88
N PHE A 139 -10.48 5.09 -5.10
CA PHE A 139 -9.37 5.98 -5.40
C PHE A 139 -8.77 6.63 -4.16
N SER A 140 -7.44 6.74 -4.08
CA SER A 140 -6.74 7.60 -3.12
C SER A 140 -5.62 8.40 -3.78
N ASN A 141 -5.65 9.73 -3.62
CA ASN A 141 -4.53 10.58 -4.07
C ASN A 141 -3.40 10.70 -3.05
N GLN A 142 -3.52 10.05 -1.89
CA GLN A 142 -2.53 10.06 -0.81
C GLN A 142 -2.07 8.63 -0.54
N GLY A 143 -0.75 8.42 -0.61
CA GLY A 143 -0.14 7.15 -0.27
C GLY A 143 -0.40 6.76 1.19
N GLY A 144 -0.51 5.46 1.43
CA GLY A 144 -0.68 4.91 2.77
C GLY A 144 -2.09 4.98 3.32
N GLN A 145 -3.09 5.39 2.54
CA GLN A 145 -4.47 5.43 3.03
C GLN A 145 -5.22 4.13 2.78
N CYS A 146 -4.90 3.43 1.70
CA CYS A 146 -5.66 2.27 1.24
C CYS A 146 -4.72 1.15 0.76
N SER A 147 -5.02 -0.07 1.16
CA SER A 147 -4.42 -1.33 0.70
C SER A 147 -2.91 -1.26 0.58
N VAL A 148 -2.22 -1.25 1.73
CA VAL A 148 -0.75 -1.09 1.76
C VAL A 148 -0.09 -2.46 1.82
N LEU A 149 0.83 -2.73 0.90
CA LEU A 149 1.74 -3.88 0.93
C LEU A 149 3.10 -3.46 1.49
N SER A 150 3.73 -4.33 2.27
CA SER A 150 5.03 -4.08 2.91
C SER A 150 6.08 -5.12 2.52
N TYR A 151 7.23 -4.65 2.03
CA TYR A 151 8.35 -5.45 1.54
C TYR A 151 9.64 -5.11 2.31
N PRO A 152 10.11 -6.02 3.18
CA PRO A 152 11.36 -5.82 3.90
C PRO A 152 12.54 -6.11 2.97
N ILE A 153 13.43 -5.14 2.85
CA ILE A 153 14.58 -5.18 1.94
C ILE A 153 15.84 -4.84 2.72
N GLN A 154 16.85 -5.69 2.60
CA GLN A 154 18.20 -5.44 3.07
C GLN A 154 18.98 -4.69 1.99
N PHE A 155 19.21 -3.40 2.21
CA PHE A 155 20.10 -2.58 1.39
C PHE A 155 21.55 -2.70 1.88
N GLU A 156 22.47 -2.82 0.94
CA GLU A 156 23.92 -2.84 1.18
C GLU A 156 24.53 -1.46 0.95
N GLU A 157 23.95 -0.67 0.04
CA GLU A 157 24.44 0.65 -0.34
C GLU A 157 23.38 1.73 -0.13
N PRO A 158 23.73 2.88 0.45
CA PRO A 158 22.83 4.03 0.46
C PRO A 158 22.75 4.64 -0.95
N GLY A 159 21.76 5.51 -1.15
CA GLY A 159 21.60 6.31 -2.35
C GLY A 159 20.15 6.43 -2.80
N ARG A 160 19.98 7.08 -3.94
CA ARG A 160 18.68 7.20 -4.62
C ARG A 160 18.39 5.96 -5.44
N TYR A 161 17.22 5.37 -5.23
CA TYR A 161 16.73 4.25 -6.01
C TYR A 161 15.46 4.65 -6.76
N PHE A 162 15.54 4.61 -8.09
CA PHE A 162 14.40 4.77 -8.96
C PHE A 162 13.54 3.51 -8.90
N VAL A 163 12.22 3.73 -8.81
CA VAL A 163 11.24 2.65 -8.66
C VAL A 163 10.61 2.37 -10.01
N TRP A 164 10.77 1.15 -10.49
CA TRP A 164 10.10 0.62 -11.66
C TRP A 164 9.08 -0.42 -11.22
N VAL A 165 7.91 -0.43 -11.85
CA VAL A 165 6.85 -1.40 -11.57
C VAL A 165 6.45 -2.06 -12.89
N ARG A 166 6.33 -3.38 -12.87
CA ARG A 166 5.71 -4.19 -13.91
C ARG A 166 4.26 -4.39 -13.51
N MET A 167 3.36 -3.93 -14.37
CA MET A 167 1.93 -3.96 -14.13
C MET A 167 1.19 -4.19 -15.44
N CYS A 168 -0.07 -4.55 -15.34
CA CYS A 168 -1.00 -4.69 -16.45
C CYS A 168 -2.17 -3.77 -16.14
N CYS A 169 -2.32 -2.67 -16.89
CA CYS A 169 -3.59 -1.94 -16.84
C CYS A 169 -4.53 -2.63 -17.83
N THR A 170 -5.78 -2.84 -17.45
CA THR A 170 -6.87 -3.25 -18.34
C THR A 170 -7.65 -2.01 -18.81
N GLY A 171 -7.57 -0.93 -18.05
CA GLY A 171 -8.27 0.32 -18.29
C GLY A 171 -7.43 1.58 -18.11
N SER A 172 -8.14 2.70 -18.02
CA SER A 172 -7.54 4.01 -17.76
C SER A 172 -7.60 4.42 -16.28
N GLU A 173 -8.19 3.59 -15.43
CA GLU A 173 -8.63 3.95 -14.08
C GLU A 173 -8.13 3.01 -12.98
N ASP A 174 -7.32 2.04 -13.37
CA ASP A 174 -6.68 0.95 -12.64
C ASP A 174 -5.14 1.04 -12.76
N ASN A 175 -4.63 2.24 -13.02
CA ASN A 175 -3.29 2.43 -13.58
C ASN A 175 -2.41 3.33 -12.70
N GLY A 176 -2.55 3.21 -11.39
CA GLY A 176 -1.72 3.96 -10.46
C GLY A 176 -1.51 3.31 -9.10
N LEU A 177 -0.35 3.61 -8.52
CA LEU A 177 0.05 3.29 -7.15
C LEU A 177 0.74 4.50 -6.50
N HIS A 178 0.98 4.38 -5.20
CA HIS A 178 1.99 5.16 -4.48
C HIS A 178 3.06 4.20 -3.95
N VAL A 179 4.28 4.69 -3.80
CA VAL A 179 5.38 3.98 -3.15
C VAL A 179 5.90 4.79 -1.95
N GLY A 180 6.25 4.10 -0.88
CA GLY A 180 6.76 4.67 0.36
C GLY A 180 7.91 3.84 0.94
N ILE A 181 8.50 4.36 2.02
CA ILE A 181 9.59 3.70 2.74
C ILE A 181 9.51 3.97 4.24
N ASP A 182 9.70 2.94 5.06
CA ASP A 182 9.78 3.02 6.53
C ASP A 182 8.64 3.79 7.21
N GLY A 183 7.41 3.57 6.73
CA GLY A 183 6.21 4.26 7.20
C GLY A 183 5.95 5.62 6.56
N GLU A 184 6.91 6.17 5.81
CA GLU A 184 6.84 7.48 5.16
C GLU A 184 6.42 7.39 3.68
N TRP A 185 5.76 8.44 3.20
CA TRP A 185 5.25 8.56 1.83
C TRP A 185 5.79 9.84 1.17
N PRO A 186 7.03 9.82 0.63
CA PRO A 186 7.65 11.01 0.05
C PRO A 186 6.92 11.45 -1.22
N GLU A 187 6.99 12.74 -1.56
CA GLU A 187 6.38 13.25 -2.81
C GLU A 187 6.98 12.56 -4.03
N SER A 188 8.26 12.15 -4.00
CA SER A 188 8.89 11.35 -5.08
C SER A 188 8.34 9.94 -5.23
N GLY A 189 7.56 9.44 -4.26
CA GLY A 189 6.87 8.16 -4.33
C GLY A 189 5.38 8.30 -4.68
N ALA A 190 4.86 9.52 -4.77
CA ALA A 190 3.44 9.76 -4.97
C ALA A 190 3.03 9.65 -6.44
N ARG A 191 1.81 9.17 -6.68
CA ARG A 191 1.12 9.23 -7.98
C ARG A 191 1.91 8.58 -9.11
N MET A 192 2.41 7.37 -8.87
CA MET A 192 2.86 6.51 -9.96
C MET A 192 1.70 6.35 -10.95
N GLN A 193 1.96 6.57 -12.23
CA GLN A 193 0.93 6.59 -13.26
C GLN A 193 1.42 5.82 -14.47
N PHE A 194 0.69 4.79 -14.83
CA PHE A 194 1.01 3.95 -15.96
C PHE A 194 0.19 4.38 -17.17
N THR A 195 0.82 4.34 -18.34
CA THR A 195 0.14 4.54 -19.62
C THR A 195 0.68 3.48 -20.55
N GLY A 196 -0.17 2.79 -21.30
CA GLY A 196 0.28 1.51 -21.81
C GLY A 196 -0.59 0.86 -22.85
N HIS A 197 -0.14 -0.32 -23.25
CA HIS A 197 -0.95 -1.32 -23.92
C HIS A 197 -1.84 -1.96 -22.85
N HIS A 198 -3.16 -1.84 -23.00
CA HIS A 198 -4.07 -2.41 -22.00
C HIS A 198 -4.12 -3.94 -22.14
N GLY A 199 -4.22 -4.67 -21.04
CA GLY A 199 -4.17 -6.14 -21.00
C GLY A 199 -2.78 -6.74 -21.24
N GLU A 200 -1.72 -5.91 -21.18
CA GLU A 200 -0.35 -6.35 -21.38
C GLU A 200 0.55 -5.94 -20.20
N TRP A 201 1.29 -6.91 -19.68
CA TRP A 201 2.32 -6.67 -18.68
C TRP A 201 3.44 -5.79 -19.22
N GLN A 202 3.75 -4.71 -18.50
CA GLN A 202 4.78 -3.78 -18.93
C GLN A 202 5.44 -3.04 -17.77
N TRP A 203 6.72 -2.71 -17.94
CA TRP A 203 7.48 -1.89 -17.01
C TRP A 203 7.30 -0.39 -17.29
N ASP A 204 7.04 0.39 -16.23
CA ASP A 204 7.12 1.86 -16.29
C ASP A 204 7.57 2.48 -14.94
N SER A 205 7.91 3.78 -14.97
CA SER A 205 8.37 4.55 -13.80
C SER A 205 8.00 6.03 -13.96
N ARG A 206 6.69 6.31 -14.04
CA ARG A 206 6.18 7.65 -14.34
C ARG A 206 5.47 8.26 -13.16
N GLN A 207 5.71 9.55 -12.93
CA GLN A 207 4.99 10.32 -11.93
C GLN A 207 3.97 11.25 -12.58
N ARG A 208 2.69 11.11 -12.23
CA ARG A 208 1.66 12.08 -12.63
C ARG A 208 1.93 13.44 -11.97
N THR A 209 1.90 14.48 -12.78
CA THR A 209 2.02 15.87 -12.31
C THR A 209 0.75 16.66 -12.62
N ALA A 210 0.64 17.87 -12.07
CA ALA A 210 -0.44 18.80 -12.41
C ALA A 210 -0.44 19.18 -13.90
N LYS A 211 0.74 19.18 -14.55
CA LYS A 211 0.89 19.57 -15.96
C LYS A 211 0.83 18.37 -16.92
N VAL A 212 1.27 17.19 -16.48
CA VAL A 212 1.39 15.99 -17.31
C VAL A 212 0.63 14.86 -16.63
N HIS A 213 -0.62 14.69 -17.04
CA HIS A 213 -1.54 13.70 -16.45
C HIS A 213 -1.18 12.24 -16.78
N THR A 214 -0.48 12.02 -17.89
CA THR A 214 0.09 10.73 -18.28
C THR A 214 1.41 10.41 -17.57
N GLY A 215 1.92 11.36 -16.77
CA GLY A 215 3.14 11.24 -15.99
C GLY A 215 4.45 11.47 -16.74
N VAL A 216 5.48 11.80 -15.97
CA VAL A 216 6.85 12.06 -16.44
C VAL A 216 7.74 10.90 -16.00
N LEU A 217 8.47 10.31 -16.95
CA LEU A 217 9.33 9.15 -16.72
C LEU A 217 10.54 9.52 -15.84
N GLY A 218 10.95 8.61 -14.97
CA GLY A 218 12.15 8.75 -14.12
C GLY A 218 11.94 9.71 -12.95
N GLN A 219 10.68 10.01 -12.60
CA GLN A 219 10.34 10.88 -11.47
C GLN A 219 9.84 10.14 -10.23
N ILE A 220 9.90 8.80 -10.23
CA ILE A 220 9.60 8.00 -9.04
C ILE A 220 10.89 7.46 -8.44
N TRP A 221 11.19 7.84 -7.20
CA TRP A 221 12.36 7.36 -6.48
C TRP A 221 12.17 7.38 -4.96
N LEU A 222 12.98 6.58 -4.27
CA LEU A 222 13.16 6.58 -2.82
C LEU A 222 14.63 6.89 -2.51
N ASP A 223 14.89 7.67 -1.47
CA ASP A 223 16.23 7.93 -0.98
C ASP A 223 16.51 7.02 0.23
N ILE A 224 17.54 6.17 0.13
CA ILE A 224 17.99 5.26 1.17
C ILE A 224 19.22 5.88 1.82
N GLU A 225 19.08 6.45 3.02
CA GLU A 225 20.16 7.21 3.66
C GLU A 225 21.25 6.31 4.26
N THR A 226 20.87 5.13 4.74
CA THR A 226 21.77 4.20 5.43
C THR A 226 21.64 2.78 4.86
N PRO A 227 22.72 1.99 4.77
CA PRO A 227 22.61 0.55 4.61
C PRO A 227 21.81 -0.05 5.76
N GLY A 228 21.05 -1.11 5.49
CA GLY A 228 20.25 -1.74 6.53
C GLY A 228 18.97 -2.37 6.03
N LEU A 229 18.18 -2.85 6.98
CA LEU A 229 16.83 -3.30 6.74
C LEU A 229 15.93 -2.08 6.64
N HIS A 230 15.28 -1.92 5.49
CA HIS A 230 14.22 -0.95 5.24
C HIS A 230 12.95 -1.67 4.82
N THR A 231 11.80 -1.02 4.99
CA THR A 231 10.52 -1.53 4.50
C THR A 231 10.03 -0.63 3.37
N VAL A 232 10.08 -1.14 2.14
CA VAL A 232 9.45 -0.49 1.00
C VAL A 232 7.98 -0.85 1.00
N MET A 233 7.11 0.12 0.75
CA MET A 233 5.67 -0.08 0.79
C MET A 233 5.01 0.41 -0.49
N PHE A 234 3.94 -0.24 -0.90
CA PHE A 234 3.09 0.20 -2.01
C PHE A 234 1.66 0.36 -1.52
N SER A 235 0.98 1.42 -1.94
CA SER A 235 -0.41 1.71 -1.56
C SER A 235 -1.24 1.98 -2.80
N MET A 236 -2.50 1.54 -2.74
CA MET A 236 -3.49 1.79 -3.76
C MET A 236 -3.60 3.29 -4.07
N ARG A 237 -3.49 3.63 -5.35
CA ARG A 237 -4.05 4.88 -5.87
C ARG A 237 -5.42 4.65 -6.49
N GLU A 238 -5.60 3.52 -7.16
CA GLU A 238 -6.78 3.13 -7.93
C GLU A 238 -7.10 1.64 -7.68
N ASP A 239 -8.38 1.26 -7.61
CA ASP A 239 -8.79 -0.15 -7.61
C ASP A 239 -8.63 -0.80 -8.99
N GLY A 240 -8.74 -2.12 -9.08
CA GLY A 240 -8.46 -2.90 -10.31
C GLY A 240 -6.97 -3.03 -10.68
N PHE A 241 -6.06 -2.37 -9.97
CA PHE A 241 -4.65 -2.39 -10.34
C PHE A 241 -4.04 -3.80 -10.25
N GLU A 242 -3.50 -4.30 -11.38
CA GLU A 242 -2.75 -5.56 -11.43
C GLU A 242 -1.23 -5.34 -11.29
N PHE A 243 -0.65 -5.89 -10.22
CA PHE A 243 0.73 -5.72 -9.81
C PHE A 243 1.51 -7.03 -9.89
N ASP A 244 2.54 -7.06 -10.73
CA ASP A 244 3.35 -8.26 -10.96
C ASP A 244 4.71 -8.16 -10.29
N ARG A 245 5.51 -7.11 -10.57
CA ARG A 245 6.88 -6.99 -10.03
C ARG A 245 7.26 -5.56 -9.80
N PHE A 246 8.24 -5.32 -8.93
CA PHE A 246 8.93 -4.04 -8.88
C PHE A 246 10.44 -4.19 -8.89
N MET A 247 11.12 -3.14 -9.32
CA MET A 247 12.56 -3.02 -9.31
C MET A 247 12.97 -1.68 -8.70
N LEU A 248 13.95 -1.74 -7.79
CA LEU A 248 14.65 -0.59 -7.24
C LEU A 248 16.06 -0.59 -7.82
N THR A 249 16.48 0.52 -8.40
CA THR A 249 17.79 0.63 -9.06
C THR A 249 18.36 2.04 -8.93
N LYS A 250 19.68 2.17 -8.89
CA LYS A 250 20.33 3.48 -8.96
C LYS A 250 20.28 4.12 -10.35
N GLU A 251 19.91 3.36 -11.38
CA GLU A 251 19.87 3.81 -12.77
C GLU A 251 18.50 4.39 -13.16
N PRO A 252 18.38 5.72 -13.43
CA PRO A 252 17.09 6.36 -13.72
C PRO A 252 16.37 5.81 -14.95
N ASN A 253 17.13 5.31 -15.93
CA ASN A 253 16.62 4.79 -17.20
C ASN A 253 16.98 3.31 -17.38
N ALA A 254 16.92 2.52 -16.31
CA ALA A 254 17.26 1.09 -16.35
C ALA A 254 16.46 0.29 -17.38
N MET A 255 15.25 0.73 -17.73
CA MET A 255 14.42 0.10 -18.74
C MET A 255 13.83 1.13 -19.71
N LYS A 256 13.41 0.65 -20.87
CA LYS A 256 12.55 1.42 -21.77
C LYS A 256 11.14 1.44 -21.18
N SER A 257 10.49 2.59 -21.19
CA SER A 257 9.07 2.69 -20.82
C SER A 257 8.21 1.77 -21.68
N LYS A 258 7.22 1.11 -21.06
CA LYS A 258 6.33 0.11 -21.68
C LYS A 258 7.08 -1.12 -22.20
N ASN A 259 8.16 -1.51 -21.53
CA ASN A 259 8.86 -2.73 -21.89
C ASN A 259 8.07 -3.95 -21.41
N GLY A 260 7.62 -4.80 -22.34
CA GLY A 260 6.85 -6.01 -22.04
C GLY A 260 7.68 -7.23 -21.59
N SER A 261 9.01 -7.13 -21.58
CA SER A 261 9.84 -8.23 -21.09
C SER A 261 9.59 -8.51 -19.61
N LEU A 262 9.93 -9.72 -19.15
CA LEU A 262 9.84 -10.07 -17.74
C LEU A 262 10.75 -9.19 -16.86
N GLY A 263 11.80 -8.61 -17.44
CA GLY A 263 12.83 -7.87 -16.71
C GLY A 263 13.90 -8.78 -16.10
N PRO A 264 14.74 -8.25 -15.20
CA PRO A 264 15.80 -9.02 -14.54
C PRO A 264 15.23 -10.12 -13.61
N PRO A 265 16.02 -11.15 -13.25
CA PRO A 265 15.59 -12.15 -12.27
C PRO A 265 15.31 -11.52 -10.90
N ALA A 266 14.43 -12.15 -10.11
CA ALA A 266 14.15 -11.73 -8.74
C ALA A 266 15.42 -11.75 -7.89
N SER A 267 15.53 -10.79 -6.98
CA SER A 267 16.62 -10.72 -6.02
C SER A 267 16.55 -11.86 -5.00
N PRO A 268 17.71 -12.32 -4.49
CA PRO A 268 17.74 -13.32 -3.44
C PRO A 268 17.07 -12.80 -2.17
N TYR A 269 16.50 -13.71 -1.38
CA TYR A 269 15.94 -13.42 -0.06
C TYR A 269 16.43 -14.42 0.98
N LYS A 270 16.21 -14.11 2.26
CA LYS A 270 16.41 -15.02 3.39
C LYS A 270 15.11 -15.18 4.18
#